data_AF-A0A7S1W399-F1
#
_entry.id   AF-A0A7S1W399-F1
#
_cell.length_a   1.000
_cell.length_b   1.000
_cell.length_c   1.000
_cell.angle_alpha   90.00
_cell.angle_beta   90.00
_cell.angle_gamma   90.00
#
_symmetry.space_group_name_H-M   'P 1'
#
loop_
_entity.id
_entity.type
_entity.pdbx_description
1 polymer ?
#
loop_
_entity_poly.entity_id
_entity_poly.type
_entity_poly.pdbx_seq_one_letter_code
_entity_poly.pdbx_strand_id
1 'polypeptide(L)'
;TEVPQLSGCTSLESLLLHGNRIDSLAVLPDRVAPSALRRLTLHDNAIDDWYALRDLVFTEQVTSLTVAGNACVEQARTDGFVLERFVAEHLSHLEQLDGAAVDHRLDSAEL
;
A
#
# COMPACT_ATOMS: atom_id res chain seq x y z
N THR A 1 11.54 -4.69 9.65
CA THR A 1 11.40 -6.15 9.36
C THR A 1 10.80 -6.36 7.99
N GLU A 2 11.31 -7.29 7.20
CA GLU A 2 10.78 -7.52 5.84
C GLU A 2 9.66 -8.56 5.80
N VAL A 3 8.85 -8.50 4.72
CA VAL A 3 7.86 -9.52 4.39
C VAL A 3 8.56 -10.86 4.05
N PRO A 4 8.00 -12.03 4.39
CA PRO A 4 8.54 -13.31 3.94
C PRO A 4 8.53 -13.46 2.41
N GLN A 5 9.37 -14.35 1.86
CA GLN A 5 9.32 -14.70 0.43
C GLN A 5 8.09 -15.60 0.16
N LEU A 6 7.11 -15.09 -0.60
CA LEU A 6 5.81 -15.71 -0.85
C LEU A 6 5.51 -15.91 -2.35
N SER A 7 6.47 -15.70 -3.23
CA SER A 7 6.31 -15.85 -4.70
C SER A 7 5.85 -17.25 -5.13
N GLY A 8 6.08 -18.28 -4.31
CA GLY A 8 5.58 -19.65 -4.54
C GLY A 8 4.10 -19.86 -4.17
N CYS A 9 3.47 -18.93 -3.45
CA CYS A 9 2.08 -19.03 -2.99
C CYS A 9 1.10 -18.52 -4.05
N THR A 10 1.04 -19.20 -5.20
CA THR A 10 0.32 -18.74 -6.40
C THR A 10 -1.18 -18.52 -6.20
N SER A 11 -1.82 -19.25 -5.28
CA SER A 11 -3.24 -19.11 -4.94
C SER A 11 -3.53 -18.21 -3.74
N LEU A 12 -2.53 -17.51 -3.18
CA LEU A 12 -2.76 -16.63 -2.04
C LEU A 12 -3.50 -15.38 -2.48
N GLU A 13 -4.72 -15.18 -1.97
CA GLU A 13 -5.56 -14.01 -2.31
C GLU A 13 -5.49 -12.88 -1.28
N SER A 14 -5.10 -13.18 -0.04
CA SER A 14 -5.07 -12.22 1.07
C SER A 14 -3.86 -12.44 1.96
N LEU A 15 -3.15 -11.36 2.23
CA LEU A 15 -1.98 -11.35 3.11
C LEU A 15 -2.23 -10.37 4.25
N LEU A 16 -2.30 -10.90 5.47
CA LEU A 16 -2.57 -10.12 6.66
C LEU A 16 -1.29 -9.97 7.50
N LEU A 17 -0.71 -8.77 7.55
CA LEU A 17 0.53 -8.46 8.28
C LEU A 17 0.33 -7.43 9.40
N HIS A 18 -0.87 -7.34 9.97
CA HIS A 18 -1.18 -6.37 11.03
C HIS A 18 -0.32 -6.59 12.28
N GLY A 19 0.05 -5.50 12.96
CA GLY A 19 0.74 -5.57 14.27
C GLY A 19 2.17 -6.10 14.19
N ASN A 20 2.84 -5.95 13.04
CA ASN A 20 4.24 -6.35 12.85
C ASN A 20 5.17 -5.13 12.97
N ARG A 21 6.44 -5.30 12.59
CA ARG A 21 7.47 -4.24 12.59
C ARG A 21 7.99 -3.98 11.19
N ILE A 22 7.11 -4.00 10.20
CA ILE A 22 7.47 -3.73 8.81
C ILE A 22 7.74 -2.25 8.65
N ASP A 23 8.93 -1.92 8.16
CA ASP A 23 9.46 -0.56 8.04
C ASP A 23 9.84 -0.22 6.59
N SER A 24 9.85 -1.21 5.69
CA SER A 24 10.20 -1.03 4.29
C SER A 24 9.29 -1.86 3.38
N LEU A 25 8.91 -1.25 2.26
CA LEU A 25 8.06 -1.85 1.21
C LEU A 25 8.83 -2.18 -0.07
N ALA A 26 10.10 -1.76 -0.18
CA ALA A 26 10.92 -1.87 -1.39
C ALA A 26 11.01 -3.29 -1.95
N VAL A 27 11.09 -4.30 -1.08
CA VAL A 27 11.21 -5.71 -1.46
C VAL A 27 9.87 -6.42 -1.62
N LEU A 28 8.75 -5.75 -1.31
CA LEU A 28 7.43 -6.36 -1.32
C LEU A 28 7.04 -6.88 -2.73
N PRO A 29 7.23 -6.12 -3.83
CA PRO A 29 6.89 -6.60 -5.17
C PRO A 29 7.57 -7.93 -5.52
N ASP A 30 8.87 -8.05 -5.27
CA ASP A 30 9.65 -9.26 -5.56
C ASP A 30 9.24 -10.45 -4.70
N ARG A 31 8.70 -10.19 -3.51
CA ARG A 31 8.33 -11.21 -2.54
C ARG A 31 6.92 -11.74 -2.72
N VAL A 32 6.04 -11.00 -3.39
CA VAL A 32 4.64 -11.38 -3.58
C VAL A 32 4.23 -11.54 -5.06
N ALA A 33 5.14 -11.36 -6.03
CA ALA A 33 4.86 -11.57 -7.45
C ALA A 33 4.93 -13.05 -7.88
N PRO A 34 4.20 -13.49 -8.94
CA PRO A 34 2.89 -13.05 -9.45
C PRO A 34 1.80 -13.89 -8.76
N SER A 35 1.46 -13.51 -7.53
CA SER A 35 0.42 -14.21 -6.77
C SER A 35 -0.98 -13.72 -7.14
N ALA A 36 -2.00 -14.53 -6.85
CA ALA A 36 -3.41 -14.12 -6.90
C ALA A 36 -3.78 -13.06 -5.82
N LEU A 37 -2.79 -12.42 -5.18
CA LEU A 37 -3.00 -11.54 -4.05
C LEU A 37 -3.84 -10.34 -4.48
N ARG A 38 -4.91 -10.07 -3.73
CA ARG A 38 -5.81 -8.92 -3.94
C ARG A 38 -5.84 -8.00 -2.73
N ARG A 39 -5.68 -8.55 -1.52
CA ARG A 39 -5.77 -7.81 -0.27
C ARG A 39 -4.47 -7.88 0.51
N LEU A 40 -3.91 -6.73 0.86
CA LEU A 40 -2.71 -6.58 1.68
C LEU A 40 -3.03 -5.68 2.88
N THR A 41 -2.91 -6.21 4.10
CA THR A 41 -3.02 -5.39 5.32
C THR A 41 -1.64 -5.18 5.94
N LEU A 42 -1.24 -3.92 6.08
CA LEU A 42 -0.03 -3.46 6.77
C LEU A 42 -0.38 -2.62 8.00
N HIS A 43 -1.63 -2.71 8.49
CA HIS A 43 -2.10 -1.99 9.68
C HIS A 43 -1.16 -2.15 10.87
N ASP A 44 -0.95 -1.09 11.66
CA ASP A 44 -0.08 -1.11 12.86
C ASP A 44 1.31 -1.75 12.57
N ASN A 45 2.06 -1.14 11.66
CA ASN A 45 3.45 -1.48 11.39
C ASN A 45 4.36 -0.26 11.67
N ALA A 46 5.62 -0.33 11.25
CA ALA A 46 6.65 0.69 11.49
C ALA A 46 7.02 1.47 10.21
N ILE A 47 6.09 1.59 9.25
CA ILE A 47 6.31 2.39 8.03
C ILE A 47 6.23 3.86 8.44
N ASP A 48 7.34 4.58 8.32
CA ASP A 48 7.44 5.97 8.77
C ASP A 48 7.49 6.97 7.62
N ASP A 49 7.99 6.57 6.45
CA ASP A 49 8.00 7.35 5.20
C ASP A 49 6.77 7.07 4.33
N TRP A 50 5.93 8.09 4.10
CA TRP A 50 4.76 7.97 3.22
C TRP A 50 5.13 7.76 1.75
N TYR A 51 6.31 8.20 1.33
CA TYR A 51 6.78 7.99 -0.05
C TYR A 51 7.10 6.52 -0.33
N ALA A 52 7.35 5.70 0.70
CA ALA A 52 7.59 4.27 0.56
C ALA A 52 6.40 3.51 -0.05
N LEU A 53 5.18 4.07 0.00
CA LEU A 53 4.02 3.49 -0.70
C LEU A 53 4.22 3.41 -2.22
N ARG A 54 5.12 4.22 -2.80
CA ARG A 54 5.48 4.16 -4.22
C ARG A 54 6.09 2.82 -4.61
N ASP A 55 6.71 2.11 -3.69
CA ASP A 55 7.30 0.79 -3.97
C ASP A 55 6.22 -0.23 -4.37
N LEU A 56 4.96 0.01 -3.99
CA LEU A 56 3.81 -0.84 -4.32
C LEU A 56 3.29 -0.63 -5.75
N VAL A 57 3.89 0.27 -6.55
CA VAL A 57 3.50 0.45 -7.97
C VAL A 57 3.59 -0.87 -8.74
N PHE A 58 4.55 -1.73 -8.39
CA PHE A 58 4.78 -3.00 -9.06
C PHE A 58 3.92 -4.16 -8.52
N THR A 59 3.03 -3.91 -7.55
CA THR A 59 2.07 -4.91 -7.05
C THR A 59 0.69 -4.75 -7.68
N GLU A 60 0.63 -4.69 -9.02
CA GLU A 60 -0.58 -4.41 -9.81
C GLU A 60 -1.79 -5.33 -9.48
N GLN A 61 -1.53 -6.50 -8.92
CA GLN A 61 -2.56 -7.44 -8.49
C GLN A 61 -3.31 -6.99 -7.22
N VAL A 62 -2.70 -6.16 -6.36
CA VAL A 62 -3.25 -5.79 -5.05
C VAL A 62 -4.25 -4.66 -5.21
N THR A 63 -5.54 -4.95 -5.08
CA THR A 63 -6.60 -3.93 -5.24
C THR A 63 -7.04 -3.30 -3.91
N SER A 64 -6.68 -3.89 -2.77
CA SER A 64 -7.04 -3.38 -1.45
C SER A 64 -5.84 -3.36 -0.50
N LEU A 65 -5.58 -2.20 0.07
CA LEU A 65 -4.46 -1.91 0.94
C LEU A 65 -4.94 -1.29 2.26
N THR A 66 -4.29 -1.65 3.36
CA THR A 66 -4.48 -0.97 4.65
C THR A 66 -3.12 -0.58 5.21
N VAL A 67 -2.93 0.69 5.52
CA VAL A 67 -1.71 1.28 6.11
C VAL A 67 -2.02 2.13 7.35
N ALA A 68 -3.28 2.26 7.76
CA ALA A 68 -3.67 2.89 9.02
C ALA A 68 -2.83 2.38 10.20
N GLY A 69 -2.50 3.25 11.15
CA GLY A 69 -1.67 2.88 12.31
C GLY A 69 -0.16 2.83 12.04
N ASN A 70 0.27 3.17 10.82
CA ASN A 70 1.68 3.45 10.52
C ASN A 70 1.98 4.94 10.68
N ALA A 71 3.21 5.28 11.07
CA ALA A 71 3.63 6.67 11.25
C ALA A 71 3.60 7.47 9.93
N CYS A 72 3.74 6.81 8.79
CA CYS A 72 3.66 7.43 7.47
C CYS A 72 2.34 8.16 7.22
N VAL A 73 1.22 7.72 7.80
CA VAL A 73 -0.09 8.38 7.65
C VAL A 73 -0.07 9.77 8.29
N GLU A 74 0.47 9.88 9.50
CA GLU A 74 0.58 11.15 10.22
C GLU A 74 1.70 12.03 9.65
N GLN A 75 2.78 11.41 9.16
CA GLN A 75 3.86 12.12 8.47
C GLN A 75 3.35 12.79 7.19
N ALA A 76 2.57 12.08 6.35
CA ALA A 76 1.98 12.66 5.14
C ALA A 76 1.14 13.91 5.46
N ARG A 77 0.32 13.84 6.52
CA ARG A 77 -0.47 14.99 7.00
C ARG A 77 0.42 16.15 7.45
N THR A 78 1.49 15.86 8.18
CA THR A 78 2.46 16.85 8.66
C THR A 78 3.17 17.55 7.49
N ASP A 79 3.48 16.79 6.44
CA ASP A 79 4.10 17.30 5.21
C ASP A 79 3.10 18.01 4.28
N GLY A 80 1.81 18.07 4.64
CA GLY A 80 0.77 18.73 3.86
C GLY A 80 0.23 17.91 2.70
N PHE A 81 0.48 16.60 2.67
CA PHE A 81 0.00 15.68 1.64
C PHE A 81 -1.28 14.96 2.06
N VAL A 82 -2.13 14.71 1.08
CA VAL A 82 -3.30 13.83 1.19
C VAL A 82 -2.89 12.46 0.66
N LEU A 83 -2.72 11.48 1.56
CA LEU A 83 -2.20 10.15 1.22
C LEU A 83 -3.08 9.45 0.18
N GLU A 84 -4.40 9.62 0.30
CA GLU A 84 -5.39 9.09 -0.63
C GLU A 84 -5.16 9.60 -2.06
N ARG A 85 -4.80 10.88 -2.21
CA ARG A 85 -4.47 11.48 -3.52
C ARG A 85 -3.17 10.92 -4.08
N PHE A 86 -2.14 10.80 -3.24
CA PHE A 86 -0.87 10.19 -3.67
C PHE A 86 -1.08 8.76 -4.18
N VAL A 87 -1.86 7.98 -3.44
CA VAL A 87 -2.25 6.61 -3.81
C VAL A 87 -3.06 6.60 -5.09
N ALA A 88 -4.04 7.49 -5.26
CA ALA A 88 -4.83 7.59 -6.49
C ALA A 88 -3.97 7.91 -7.73
N GLU A 89 -2.95 8.77 -7.57
CA GLU A 89 -2.04 9.21 -8.63
C GLU A 89 -0.99 8.15 -9.02
N HIS A 90 -0.51 7.36 -8.05
CA HIS A 90 0.64 6.46 -8.25
C HIS A 90 0.27 4.98 -8.26
N LEU A 91 -0.76 4.58 -7.52
CA LEU A 91 -1.23 3.20 -7.40
C LEU A 91 -2.58 3.06 -8.12
N SER A 92 -2.56 3.24 -9.45
CA SER A 92 -3.76 3.26 -10.31
C SER A 92 -4.55 1.94 -10.33
N HIS A 93 -3.97 0.87 -9.79
CA HIS A 93 -4.59 -0.46 -9.67
C HIS A 93 -5.34 -0.63 -8.33
N LEU A 94 -5.14 0.28 -7.37
CA LEU A 94 -5.67 0.15 -6.02
C LEU A 94 -7.09 0.71 -5.93
N GLU A 95 -8.08 -0.15 -5.70
CA GLU A 95 -9.49 0.22 -5.59
C GLU A 95 -9.86 0.71 -4.18
N GLN A 96 -9.15 0.26 -3.14
CA GLN A 96 -9.48 0.56 -1.74
C GLN A 96 -8.23 0.81 -0.88
N LEU A 97 -8.25 1.92 -0.13
CA LEU A 97 -7.24 2.30 0.87
C LEU A 97 -7.90 2.47 2.23
N ASP A 98 -7.42 1.76 3.26
CA ASP A 98 -7.90 1.87 4.65
C ASP A 98 -9.43 1.71 4.82
N GLY A 99 -10.07 0.95 3.93
CA GLY A 99 -11.53 0.77 3.97
C GLY A 99 -12.31 1.72 3.07
N ALA A 100 -11.69 2.80 2.58
CA ALA A 100 -12.30 3.77 1.69
C ALA A 100 -11.99 3.45 0.23
N ALA A 101 -12.95 3.69 -0.67
CA ALA A 101 -12.72 3.59 -2.10
C ALA A 101 -11.72 4.67 -2.55
N VAL A 102 -10.77 4.29 -3.39
CA VAL A 102 -9.83 5.24 -4.02
C VAL A 102 -10.50 5.83 -5.25
N ASP A 103 -10.65 7.15 -5.27
CA ASP A 103 -11.13 7.83 -6.47
C ASP A 103 -9.94 8.18 -7.38
N HIS A 104 -9.81 7.48 -8.49
CA HIS A 104 -8.80 7.77 -9.51
C HIS A 104 -9.22 8.89 -10.47
N ARG A 105 -10.43 9.44 -10.32
CA ARG A 105 -10.83 10.63 -11.07
C ARG A 105 -10.08 11.80 -10.43
N LEU A 106 -8.93 12.10 -11.00
CA LEU A 106 -8.28 13.39 -10.77
C LEU A 106 -9.30 14.44 -11.18
N ASP A 107 -9.88 15.14 -10.19
CA ASP A 107 -10.72 16.29 -10.47
C ASP A 107 -9.89 17.22 -11.35
N SER A 108 -10.25 17.29 -12.62
CA SER A 108 -9.68 18.18 -13.62
C SER A 108 -10.16 19.60 -13.30
N ALA A 109 -9.73 20.14 -12.17
CA ALA A 109 -10.12 21.45 -11.70
C ALA A 109 -9.19 21.92 -10.57
N GLU A 110 -7.92 22.19 -10.87
CA GLU A 110 -7.28 23.44 -10.41
C GLU A 110 -6.36 23.93 -11.54
N LEU A 111 -6.63 25.17 -11.97
CA LEU A 111 -5.97 25.94 -13.03
C LEU A 111 -4.58 26.42 -12.60
#